data_AF-A0A1B2A973-F1
#
_entry.id   AF-A0A1B2A973-F1
#
_cell.length_a   1.000
_cell.length_b   1.000
_cell.length_c   1.000
_cell.angle_alpha   90.00
_cell.angle_beta   90.00
_cell.angle_gamma   90.00
#
_symmetry.space_group_name_H-M   'P 1'
#
loop_
_entity.id
_entity.type
_entity.pdbx_description
1 polymer ?
#
loop_
_entity_poly.entity_id
_entity_poly.type
_entity_poly.pdbx_seq_one_letter_code
_entity_poly.pdbx_strand_id
1 'polypeptide(L)'
;MRKIILAAAAGAAALTLSACSEKTEDAAAETADAAMADAEANADAAGEAVDGAADATAEAAGDAAAATTEAAAAAEGEMQDETAAEAKAD
;
A
#
# COMPACT_ATOMS: atom_id res chain seq x y z
N MET A 1 -30.04 -58.39 10.95
CA MET A 1 -28.62 -57.96 11.07
C MET A 1 -28.18 -56.98 9.98
N ARG A 2 -28.55 -57.15 8.69
CA ARG A 2 -28.14 -56.22 7.61
C ARG A 2 -28.70 -54.79 7.70
N LYS A 3 -29.86 -54.62 8.33
CA LYS A 3 -30.58 -53.33 8.43
C LYS A 3 -29.98 -52.34 9.44
N ILE A 4 -29.23 -52.84 10.44
CA ILE A 4 -28.62 -52.00 11.49
C ILE A 4 -27.27 -51.43 11.03
N ILE A 5 -26.55 -52.17 10.17
CA ILE A 5 -25.25 -51.73 9.62
C ILE A 5 -25.44 -50.51 8.69
N LEU A 6 -26.53 -50.46 7.91
CA LEU A 6 -26.80 -49.33 7.02
C LEU A 6 -27.17 -48.05 7.77
N ALA A 7 -27.89 -48.15 8.89
CA ALA A 7 -28.23 -46.99 9.73
C ALA A 7 -26.99 -46.42 10.45
N ALA A 8 -26.09 -47.28 10.91
CA ALA A 8 -24.81 -46.85 11.50
C ALA A 8 -23.89 -46.18 10.47
N ALA A 9 -23.83 -46.71 9.23
CA ALA A 9 -23.07 -46.11 8.14
C ALA A 9 -23.61 -44.73 7.72
N ALA A 10 -24.94 -44.58 7.64
CA ALA A 10 -25.57 -43.29 7.33
C ALA A 10 -25.36 -42.26 8.45
N GLY A 11 -25.44 -42.67 9.73
CA GLY A 11 -25.13 -41.79 10.87
C GLY A 11 -23.66 -41.37 10.91
N ALA A 12 -22.73 -42.29 10.63
CA ALA A 12 -21.30 -41.98 10.53
C ALA A 12 -21.01 -41.02 9.37
N ALA A 13 -21.64 -41.23 8.20
CA ALA A 13 -21.49 -40.34 7.05
C ALA A 13 -22.03 -38.92 7.32
N ALA A 14 -23.16 -38.80 8.04
CA ALA A 14 -23.71 -37.50 8.43
C ALA A 14 -22.81 -36.75 9.42
N LEU A 15 -22.20 -37.47 10.38
CA LEU A 15 -21.24 -36.89 11.33
C LEU A 15 -19.92 -36.47 10.65
N THR A 16 -19.44 -37.23 9.65
CA THR A 16 -18.27 -36.82 8.86
C THR A 16 -18.57 -35.63 7.96
N LEU A 17 -19.80 -35.49 7.46
CA LEU A 17 -20.18 -34.36 6.63
C LEU A 17 -20.29 -33.07 7.46
N SER A 18 -20.78 -33.12 8.71
CA SER A 18 -20.79 -31.94 9.59
C SER A 18 -19.37 -31.52 10.00
N ALA A 19 -18.46 -32.48 10.24
CA ALA A 19 -17.06 -32.20 10.51
C ALA A 19 -16.31 -31.63 9.28
N CYS A 20 -16.69 -32.06 8.08
CA CYS A 20 -16.19 -31.44 6.84
C CYS A 20 -16.75 -30.02 6.65
N SER A 21 -18.00 -29.74 7.05
CA SER A 21 -18.56 -28.38 6.99
C SER A 21 -17.90 -27.41 7.97
N GLU A 22 -17.69 -27.82 9.22
CA GLU A 22 -17.01 -27.00 10.25
C GLU A 22 -15.56 -26.69 9.84
N LYS A 23 -14.85 -27.69 9.32
CA LYS A 23 -13.49 -27.50 8.80
C LYS A 23 -13.44 -26.62 7.54
N THR A 24 -14.47 -26.64 6.70
CA THR A 24 -14.59 -25.72 5.56
C THR A 24 -14.89 -24.30 6.02
N GLU A 25 -15.71 -24.14 7.06
CA GLU A 25 -16.01 -22.83 7.67
C GLU A 25 -14.77 -22.23 8.32
N ASP A 26 -14.00 -23.02 9.09
CA ASP A 26 -12.72 -22.60 9.66
C ASP A 26 -11.72 -22.19 8.58
N ALA A 27 -11.56 -23.00 7.52
CA ALA A 27 -10.67 -22.67 6.41
C ALA A 27 -11.12 -21.43 5.65
N ALA A 28 -12.43 -21.20 5.53
CA ALA A 28 -12.98 -19.99 4.93
C ALA A 28 -12.74 -18.75 5.82
N ALA A 29 -12.87 -18.89 7.14
CA ALA A 29 -12.55 -17.84 8.10
C ALA A 29 -11.06 -17.49 8.05
N GLU A 30 -10.17 -18.49 8.09
CA GLU A 30 -8.72 -18.26 7.94
C GLU A 30 -8.37 -17.62 6.59
N THR A 31 -9.05 -18.02 5.51
CA THR A 31 -8.84 -17.39 4.19
C THR A 31 -9.32 -15.94 4.18
N ALA A 32 -10.44 -15.64 4.84
CA ALA A 32 -10.95 -14.28 4.94
C ALA A 32 -10.01 -13.40 5.78
N ASP A 33 -9.52 -13.90 6.91
CA ASP A 33 -8.55 -13.21 7.75
C ASP A 33 -7.23 -12.99 7.01
N ALA A 34 -6.73 -14.00 6.28
CA ALA A 34 -5.54 -13.88 5.46
C ALA A 34 -5.72 -12.85 4.33
N ALA A 35 -6.88 -12.83 3.67
CA ALA A 35 -7.18 -11.84 2.64
C ALA A 35 -7.28 -10.42 3.20
N MET A 36 -7.80 -10.24 4.42
CA MET A 36 -7.78 -8.95 5.10
C MET A 36 -6.35 -8.53 5.47
N ALA A 37 -5.55 -9.43 6.02
CA ALA A 37 -4.14 -9.15 6.35
C ALA A 37 -3.32 -8.77 5.10
N ASP A 38 -3.52 -9.46 3.97
CA ASP A 38 -2.89 -9.11 2.70
C ASP A 38 -3.36 -7.75 2.17
N ALA A 39 -4.65 -7.43 2.34
CA ALA A 39 -5.18 -6.13 1.96
C ALA A 39 -4.58 -4.99 2.80
N GLU A 40 -4.46 -5.18 4.11
CA GLU A 40 -3.82 -4.23 5.03
C GLU A 40 -2.34 -4.03 4.68
N ALA A 41 -1.58 -5.11 4.49
CA ALA A 41 -0.17 -5.03 4.14
C ALA A 41 0.06 -4.31 2.79
N ASN A 42 -0.80 -4.55 1.80
CA ASN A 42 -0.72 -3.85 0.51
C ASN A 42 -1.15 -2.38 0.62
N ALA A 43 -2.14 -2.07 1.46
CA ALA A 43 -2.56 -0.70 1.71
C ALA A 43 -1.46 0.11 2.41
N ASP A 44 -0.79 -0.48 3.41
CA ASP A 44 0.35 0.13 4.09
C ASP A 44 1.52 0.35 3.13
N ALA A 45 1.89 -0.67 2.35
CA ALA A 45 2.96 -0.55 1.35
C ALA A 45 2.64 0.51 0.28
N ALA A 46 1.37 0.61 -0.15
CA ALA A 46 0.94 1.65 -1.07
C ALA A 46 1.00 3.06 -0.42
N GLY A 47 0.64 3.17 0.86
CA GLY A 47 0.77 4.40 1.63
C GLY A 47 2.22 4.88 1.72
N GLU A 48 3.13 3.99 2.13
CA GLU A 48 4.57 4.28 2.20
C GLU A 48 5.15 4.69 0.82
N ALA A 49 4.73 4.02 -0.26
CA ALA A 49 5.15 4.38 -1.61
C ALA A 49 4.65 5.76 -2.06
N VAL A 50 3.41 6.12 -1.68
CA VAL A 50 2.84 7.45 -1.97
C VAL A 50 3.57 8.53 -1.18
N ASP A 51 3.81 8.32 0.11
CA ASP A 51 4.54 9.27 0.95
C ASP A 51 5.97 9.48 0.42
N GLY A 52 6.67 8.39 0.07
CA GLY A 52 8.01 8.49 -0.53
C GLY A 52 8.01 9.22 -1.89
N ALA A 53 6.98 9.03 -2.72
CA ALA A 53 6.83 9.76 -3.97
C ALA A 53 6.50 11.24 -3.76
N ALA A 54 5.71 11.56 -2.73
CA ALA A 54 5.37 12.93 -2.36
C ALA A 54 6.61 13.69 -1.86
N ASP A 55 7.42 13.06 -1.01
CA ASP A 55 8.68 13.63 -0.51
C ASP A 55 9.67 13.90 -1.65
N ALA A 56 9.87 12.93 -2.55
CA ALA A 56 10.75 13.10 -3.71
C ALA A 56 10.24 14.22 -4.66
N THR A 57 8.92 14.36 -4.80
CA THR A 57 8.31 15.43 -5.59
C THR A 57 8.52 16.80 -4.93
N ALA A 58 8.39 16.88 -3.61
CA ALA A 58 8.61 18.11 -2.86
C ALA A 58 10.08 18.56 -2.93
N GLU A 59 11.03 17.62 -2.82
CA GLU A 59 12.46 17.87 -2.99
C GLU A 59 12.76 18.41 -4.40
N ALA A 60 12.30 17.71 -5.44
CA ALA A 60 12.49 18.14 -6.82
C ALA A 60 11.86 19.51 -7.12
N ALA A 61 10.70 19.81 -6.54
CA ALA A 61 10.07 21.12 -6.66
C ALA A 61 10.87 22.22 -5.95
N GLY A 62 11.45 21.92 -4.77
CA GLY A 62 12.35 22.81 -4.05
C GLY A 62 13.61 23.13 -4.85
N ASP A 63 14.25 22.12 -5.43
CA ASP A 63 15.43 22.27 -6.28
C ASP A 63 15.12 23.09 -7.54
N ALA A 64 13.99 22.82 -8.19
CA ALA A 64 13.55 23.57 -9.37
C ALA A 64 13.26 25.04 -9.04
N ALA A 65 12.65 25.32 -7.88
CA ALA A 65 12.42 26.67 -7.41
C ALA A 65 13.75 27.40 -7.12
N ALA A 66 14.68 26.75 -6.43
CA ALA A 66 16.00 27.31 -6.16
C ALA A 66 16.77 27.62 -7.45
N ALA A 67 16.77 26.70 -8.42
CA ALA A 67 17.39 26.91 -9.72
C ALA A 67 16.73 28.04 -10.52
N THR A 68 15.41 28.17 -10.43
CA THR A 68 14.68 29.29 -11.07
C THR A 68 15.05 30.62 -10.45
N THR A 69 15.14 30.69 -9.12
CA THR A 69 15.58 31.90 -8.40
C THR A 69 17.03 32.27 -8.77
N GLU A 70 17.93 31.29 -8.87
CA GLU A 70 19.30 31.53 -9.32
C GLU A 70 19.34 32.09 -10.75
N ALA A 71 18.58 31.49 -11.66
CA ALA A 71 18.52 31.94 -13.06
C ALA A 71 17.93 33.34 -13.18
N ALA A 72 16.90 33.66 -12.39
CA ALA A 72 16.29 34.99 -12.35
C ALA A 72 17.29 36.05 -11.86
N ALA A 73 17.99 35.78 -10.75
CA ALA A 73 18.99 36.69 -10.22
C ALA A 73 20.20 36.87 -11.14
N ALA A 74 20.61 35.82 -11.86
CA ALA A 74 21.65 35.93 -12.88
C ALA A 74 21.22 36.85 -14.04
N ALA A 75 19.98 36.69 -14.52
CA ALA A 75 19.43 37.53 -15.59
C ALA A 75 19.28 38.99 -15.13
N GLU A 76 18.89 39.21 -13.87
CA GLU A 76 18.82 40.55 -13.28
C GLU A 76 20.20 41.19 -13.16
N GLY A 77 21.19 40.47 -12.63
CA GLY A 77 22.57 40.94 -12.54
C GLY A 77 23.15 41.33 -13.91
N GLU A 78 22.86 40.57 -14.97
CA GLU A 78 23.23 40.93 -16.34
C GLU A 78 22.53 42.21 -16.85
N MET A 79 21.29 42.45 -16.46
CA MET A 79 20.54 43.66 -16.85
C MET A 79 20.97 44.91 -16.07
N GLN A 80 21.38 44.74 -14.81
CA GLN A 80 21.72 45.83 -13.90
C GLN A 80 23.23 46.06 -13.74
N ASP A 81 24.06 45.28 -14.44
CA ASP A 81 25.53 45.35 -14.40
C ASP A 81 26.10 45.12 -12.98
N GLU A 82 25.50 44.16 -12.27
CA GLU A 82 25.85 43.73 -10.92
C GLU A 82 26.01 42.20 -10.83
N THR A 83 26.48 41.71 -9.68
CA THR A 83 26.61 40.25 -9.50
C THR A 83 25.26 39.60 -9.17
N ALA A 84 25.08 38.33 -9.56
CA ALA A 84 23.88 37.55 -9.19
C ALA A 84 23.68 37.46 -7.65
N ALA A 85 24.75 37.60 -6.87
CA ALA A 85 24.67 37.63 -5.42
C ALA A 85 24.11 38.95 -4.87
N GLU A 86 24.43 40.07 -5.53
CA GLU A 86 23.84 41.39 -5.23
C GLU A 86 22.38 41.44 -5.66
N ALA A 87 22.07 40.96 -6.87
CA ALA A 87 20.69 40.85 -7.37
C ALA A 87 19.79 39.95 -6.49
N LYS A 88 20.34 38.92 -5.86
CA LYS A 88 19.61 38.09 -4.87
C LYS A 88 19.32 38.80 -3.54
N ALA A 89 20.06 39.85 -3.23
CA ALA A 89 20.02 40.52 -1.94
C ALA A 89 19.13 41.78 -1.93
N ASP A 90 18.75 42.28 -3.10
CA ASP A 90 17.80 43.39 -3.32
C ASP A 90 16.33 42.98 -3.05
#